data_AF-A0A961B441-F1
#
_entry.id   AF-A0A961B441-F1
#
_cell.length_a   1.000
_cell.length_b   1.000
_cell.length_c   1.000
_cell.angle_alpha   90.00
_cell.angle_beta   90.00
_cell.angle_gamma   90.00
#
_symmetry.space_group_name_H-M   'P 1'
#
loop_
_entity.id
_entity.type
_entity.pdbx_description
1 polymer ?
#
loop_
_entity_poly.entity_id
_entity_poly.type
_entity_poly.pdbx_seq_one_letter_code
_entity_poly.pdbx_strand_id
1 'polypeptide(L)'
;MEKITPDDPLTKSPDLVAENITKLKELFPELITEGENGASVNVDGLKLLFGDQSVTDAEEKFGLNWHGKKKARQTALVPSTGTLRPCPEQSVRWDQTKNLMIEGDNLEALKLLQKSYSRQVKLIYIDPPYNTGGDFVYPDDFRDGVANYLKLTNQSDEGVRFTSNVETSGRYHTDWLNMILPRIAVAKNLLSEDGAIAVSIDDVEYANL
;
A
#
# COMPACT_ATOMS: atom_id res chain seq x y z
N MET A 1 42.68 39.09 -4.56
CA MET A 1 41.48 38.44 -5.10
C MET A 1 41.89 37.06 -5.54
N GLU A 2 41.37 36.02 -4.91
CA GLU A 2 41.55 34.65 -5.41
C GLU A 2 40.96 34.57 -6.82
N LYS A 3 41.73 33.98 -7.75
CA LYS A 3 41.27 33.81 -9.13
C LYS A 3 40.26 32.68 -9.14
N ILE A 4 39.01 33.03 -9.40
CA ILE A 4 37.92 32.10 -9.65
C ILE A 4 38.31 31.27 -10.88
N THR A 5 38.47 29.97 -10.70
CA THR A 5 38.76 29.02 -11.78
C THR A 5 37.44 28.54 -12.42
N PRO A 6 37.45 27.99 -13.64
CA PRO A 6 36.21 27.53 -14.31
C PRO A 6 35.41 26.49 -13.51
N ASP A 7 36.05 25.78 -12.59
CA ASP A 7 35.43 24.77 -11.72
C ASP A 7 34.98 25.27 -10.36
N ASP A 8 35.18 26.55 -10.06
CA ASP A 8 34.75 27.18 -8.81
C ASP A 8 33.21 27.10 -8.67
N PRO A 9 32.65 26.68 -7.53
CA PRO A 9 31.20 26.61 -7.35
C PRO A 9 30.49 27.94 -7.62
N LEU A 10 31.18 29.08 -7.53
CA LEU A 10 30.64 30.41 -7.88
C LEU A 10 30.54 30.68 -9.39
N THR A 11 31.16 29.87 -10.26
CA THR A 11 31.02 29.96 -11.74
C THR A 11 29.90 29.10 -12.29
N LYS A 12 29.29 28.24 -11.48
CA LYS A 12 28.24 27.30 -11.89
C LYS A 12 26.87 27.82 -11.45
N SER A 13 25.92 27.89 -12.37
CA SER A 13 24.53 28.18 -12.05
C SER A 13 23.91 27.02 -11.24
N PRO A 14 22.87 27.28 -10.43
CA PRO A 14 22.17 26.22 -9.70
C PRO A 14 21.66 25.12 -10.63
N ASP A 15 21.84 23.85 -10.23
CA ASP A 15 21.26 22.72 -10.94
C ASP A 15 19.79 22.54 -10.52
N LEU A 16 18.92 23.26 -11.24
CA LEU A 16 17.47 23.22 -11.02
C LEU A 16 16.90 21.81 -11.24
N VAL A 17 17.55 20.96 -12.04
CA VAL A 17 17.09 19.58 -12.29
C VAL A 17 17.32 18.74 -11.04
N ALA A 18 18.51 18.83 -10.43
CA ALA A 18 18.82 18.13 -9.18
C ALA A 18 17.93 18.60 -8.01
N GLU A 19 17.64 19.91 -7.92
CA GLU A 19 16.71 20.44 -6.91
C GLU A 19 15.28 19.89 -7.10
N ASN A 20 14.79 19.85 -8.34
CA ASN A 20 13.45 19.33 -8.64
C ASN A 20 13.34 17.82 -8.33
N ILE A 21 14.40 17.05 -8.63
CA ILE A 21 14.46 15.63 -8.28
C ILE A 21 14.44 15.44 -6.76
N THR A 22 15.13 16.30 -6.00
CA THR A 22 15.15 16.24 -4.54
C THR A 22 13.74 16.48 -3.96
N LYS A 23 13.03 17.50 -4.45
CA LYS A 23 11.64 17.77 -4.04
C LYS A 23 10.70 16.61 -4.38
N LEU A 24 10.83 16.02 -5.57
CA LEU A 24 10.04 14.85 -5.96
C LEU A 24 10.38 13.63 -5.09
N LYS A 25 11.64 13.46 -4.70
CA LYS A 25 12.06 12.37 -3.80
C LYS A 25 11.45 12.50 -2.39
N GLU A 26 11.32 13.73 -1.89
CA GLU A 26 10.68 13.99 -0.59
C GLU A 26 9.18 13.68 -0.62
N LEU A 27 8.51 14.03 -1.72
CA LEU A 27 7.06 13.86 -1.84
C LEU A 27 6.65 12.45 -2.28
N PHE A 28 7.38 11.87 -3.23
CA PHE A 28 7.08 10.61 -3.91
C PHE A 28 8.38 9.81 -4.15
N PRO A 29 9.01 9.27 -3.10
CA PRO A 29 10.27 8.55 -3.21
C PRO A 29 10.20 7.36 -4.18
N GLU A 30 9.04 6.73 -4.31
CA GLU A 30 8.77 5.60 -5.22
C GLU A 30 8.85 5.95 -6.71
N LEU A 31 8.88 7.25 -7.06
CA LEU A 31 9.03 7.70 -8.44
C LEU A 31 10.49 7.85 -8.87
N ILE A 32 11.42 7.84 -7.92
CA ILE A 32 12.84 8.04 -8.22
C ILE A 32 13.48 6.69 -8.52
N THR A 33 14.20 6.65 -9.63
CA THR A 33 14.80 5.43 -10.19
C THR A 33 16.19 5.76 -10.73
N GLU A 34 17.06 4.76 -10.88
CA GLU A 34 18.41 5.00 -11.44
C GLU A 34 18.37 4.98 -12.98
N GLY A 35 19.10 5.90 -13.60
CA GLY A 35 19.33 5.96 -15.05
C GLY A 35 20.81 6.22 -15.34
N GLU A 36 21.19 6.28 -16.63
CA GLU A 36 22.59 6.40 -17.08
C GLU A 36 23.34 7.60 -16.48
N ASN A 37 22.62 8.69 -16.15
CA ASN A 37 23.19 9.92 -15.61
C ASN A 37 22.78 10.19 -14.15
N GLY A 38 22.35 9.17 -13.40
CA GLY A 38 21.96 9.27 -11.98
C GLY A 38 20.45 9.16 -11.74
N ALA A 39 19.95 9.86 -10.72
CA ALA A 39 18.54 9.79 -10.34
C ALA A 39 17.62 10.31 -11.47
N SER A 40 16.63 9.49 -11.84
CA SER A 40 15.67 9.74 -12.92
C SER A 40 14.25 9.52 -12.42
N VAL A 41 13.29 10.26 -12.98
CA VAL A 41 11.89 10.21 -12.56
C VAL A 41 11.12 9.21 -13.43
N ASN A 42 10.39 8.30 -12.81
CA ASN A 42 9.44 7.42 -13.47
C ASN A 42 8.13 8.18 -13.77
N VAL A 43 8.05 8.74 -14.99
CA VAL A 43 6.90 9.54 -15.45
C VAL A 43 5.61 8.71 -15.50
N ASP A 44 5.71 7.42 -15.83
CA ASP A 44 4.55 6.54 -15.89
C ASP A 44 4.07 6.16 -14.47
N GLY A 45 4.99 6.03 -13.52
CA GLY A 45 4.66 5.97 -12.09
C GLY A 45 3.93 7.22 -11.61
N LEU A 46 4.36 8.40 -12.05
CA LEU A 46 3.73 9.67 -11.69
C LEU A 46 2.30 9.77 -12.22
N LYS A 47 2.09 9.41 -13.50
CA LYS A 47 0.75 9.29 -14.11
C LYS A 47 -0.15 8.35 -13.32
N LEU A 48 0.37 7.23 -12.84
CA LEU A 48 -0.39 6.28 -12.02
C LEU A 48 -0.84 6.89 -10.68
N LEU A 49 0.02 7.65 -10.00
CA LEU A 49 -0.32 8.33 -8.74
C LEU A 49 -1.44 9.37 -8.94
N PHE A 50 -1.47 10.01 -10.11
CA PHE A 50 -2.55 10.93 -10.48
C PHE A 50 -3.80 10.25 -11.06
N GLY A 51 -3.84 8.91 -11.08
CA GLY A 51 -5.00 8.15 -11.55
C GLY A 51 -5.18 8.13 -13.06
N ASP A 52 -4.15 8.47 -13.84
CA ASP A 52 -4.19 8.45 -15.29
C ASP A 52 -4.19 7.00 -15.80
N GLN A 53 -5.22 6.66 -16.60
CA GLN A 53 -5.42 5.32 -17.14
C GLN A 53 -4.61 5.05 -18.42
N SER A 54 -3.97 6.06 -19.01
CA SER A 54 -3.20 5.96 -20.27
C SER A 54 -1.86 5.22 -20.15
N VAL A 55 -1.43 4.88 -18.92
CA VAL A 55 -0.16 4.18 -18.68
C VAL A 55 -0.22 2.73 -19.18
N THR A 56 0.48 2.43 -20.26
CA THR A 56 0.74 1.07 -20.75
C THR A 56 1.87 0.40 -19.96
N ASP A 57 1.96 -0.94 -19.99
CA ASP A 57 2.95 -1.79 -19.28
C ASP A 57 4.41 -1.61 -19.79
N ALA A 58 4.84 -0.38 -20.03
CA ALA A 58 6.10 -0.08 -20.70
C ALA A 58 7.30 -0.16 -19.72
N GLU A 59 8.03 -1.27 -19.87
CA GLU A 59 9.45 -1.54 -19.57
C GLU A 59 9.99 -1.21 -18.16
N GLU A 60 10.36 -2.29 -17.46
CA GLU A 60 10.66 -2.32 -16.05
C GLU A 60 12.12 -1.92 -15.73
N LYS A 61 12.26 -0.97 -14.80
CA LYS A 61 13.47 -0.82 -13.97
C LYS A 61 13.43 -1.86 -12.84
N PHE A 62 14.58 -2.18 -12.24
CA PHE A 62 14.73 -3.18 -11.17
C PHE A 62 13.60 -3.09 -10.11
N GLY A 63 12.85 -4.17 -9.93
CA GLY A 63 11.77 -4.27 -8.95
C GLY A 63 10.94 -5.56 -9.10
N LEU A 64 10.23 -5.95 -8.03
CA LEU A 64 9.32 -7.09 -8.04
C LEU A 64 8.04 -6.74 -8.82
N ASN A 65 7.75 -7.43 -9.94
CA ASN A 65 6.56 -7.19 -10.74
C ASN A 65 5.67 -8.43 -10.84
N TRP A 66 4.35 -8.23 -10.81
CA TRP A 66 3.35 -9.29 -10.84
C TRP A 66 2.03 -8.81 -11.46
N HIS A 67 1.22 -9.76 -11.89
CA HIS A 67 -0.08 -9.47 -12.50
C HIS A 67 -1.05 -8.83 -11.49
N GLY A 68 -1.59 -7.65 -11.80
CA GLY A 68 -2.51 -6.96 -10.91
C GLY A 68 -1.87 -5.95 -9.95
N LYS A 69 -0.54 -5.84 -9.90
CA LYS A 69 0.19 -4.83 -9.10
C LYS A 69 -0.35 -3.41 -9.30
N LYS A 70 -0.60 -2.99 -10.55
CA LYS A 70 -1.16 -1.67 -10.88
C LYS A 70 -2.54 -1.48 -10.27
N LYS A 71 -3.41 -2.48 -10.38
CA LYS A 71 -4.76 -2.48 -9.81
C LYS A 71 -4.70 -2.42 -8.28
N ALA A 72 -3.85 -3.23 -7.66
CA ALA A 72 -3.64 -3.24 -6.21
C ALA A 72 -3.17 -1.88 -5.69
N ARG A 73 -2.26 -1.20 -6.40
CA ARG A 73 -1.87 0.20 -6.10
C ARG A 73 -3.03 1.17 -6.20
N GLN A 74 -3.81 1.09 -7.28
CA GLN A 74 -4.98 1.95 -7.46
C GLN A 74 -6.00 1.76 -6.33
N THR A 75 -6.22 0.54 -5.87
CA THR A 75 -7.15 0.26 -4.75
C THR A 75 -6.77 1.03 -3.48
N ALA A 76 -5.48 1.17 -3.17
CA ALA A 76 -5.02 1.95 -2.01
C ALA A 76 -5.38 3.44 -2.12
N LEU A 77 -5.49 3.97 -3.34
CA LEU A 77 -5.82 5.36 -3.62
C LEU A 77 -7.33 5.63 -3.68
N VAL A 78 -8.15 4.59 -3.89
CA VAL A 78 -9.61 4.71 -3.94
C VAL A 78 -10.15 5.06 -2.55
N PRO A 79 -10.84 6.21 -2.36
CA PRO A 79 -11.46 6.56 -1.10
C PRO A 79 -12.51 5.54 -0.65
N SER A 80 -12.64 5.32 0.66
CA SER A 80 -13.71 4.49 1.21
C SER A 80 -15.06 5.19 1.08
N THR A 81 -16.09 4.43 0.73
CA THR A 81 -17.51 4.86 0.76
C THR A 81 -18.21 4.48 2.07
N GLY A 82 -17.52 3.74 2.96
CA GLY A 82 -18.06 3.27 4.22
C GLY A 82 -18.11 4.33 5.32
N THR A 83 -18.71 3.96 6.46
CA THR A 83 -18.64 4.74 7.70
C THR A 83 -18.52 3.80 8.89
N LEU A 84 -17.85 4.27 9.95
CA LEU A 84 -17.83 3.54 11.22
C LEU A 84 -19.15 3.76 11.95
N ARG A 85 -19.74 2.66 12.43
CA ARG A 85 -20.94 2.68 13.27
C ARG A 85 -20.55 2.37 14.72
N PRO A 86 -20.78 3.29 15.67
CA PRO A 86 -20.62 3.00 17.09
C PRO A 86 -21.51 1.84 17.56
N CYS A 87 -20.95 0.93 18.36
CA CYS A 87 -21.67 -0.17 18.99
C CYS A 87 -21.47 -0.17 20.53
N PRO A 88 -22.11 0.75 21.28
CA PRO A 88 -21.90 0.88 22.72
C PRO A 88 -22.28 -0.39 23.50
N GLU A 89 -23.33 -1.09 23.05
CA GLU A 89 -23.85 -2.33 23.64
C GLU A 89 -22.80 -3.46 23.71
N GLN A 90 -21.87 -3.48 22.74
CA GLN A 90 -20.80 -4.47 22.65
C GLN A 90 -19.47 -3.96 23.20
N SER A 91 -19.44 -2.72 23.69
CA SER A 91 -18.23 -2.08 24.17
C SER A 91 -17.99 -2.33 25.64
N VAL A 92 -16.72 -2.48 26.00
CA VAL A 92 -16.29 -2.57 27.40
C VAL A 92 -15.77 -1.20 27.83
N ARG A 93 -16.45 -0.59 28.81
CA ARG A 93 -16.12 0.74 29.36
C ARG A 93 -16.11 1.85 28.30
N TRP A 94 -17.22 1.99 27.57
CA TRP A 94 -17.41 2.96 26.48
C TRP A 94 -16.86 4.37 26.78
N ASP A 95 -17.21 4.94 27.94
CA ASP A 95 -16.82 6.32 28.29
C ASP A 95 -15.37 6.47 28.80
N GLN A 96 -14.65 5.38 29.04
CA GLN A 96 -13.32 5.42 29.70
C GLN A 96 -12.21 4.77 28.86
N THR A 97 -12.56 3.85 27.97
CA THR A 97 -11.57 3.13 27.16
C THR A 97 -10.92 4.06 26.15
N LYS A 98 -9.60 3.91 25.98
CA LYS A 98 -8.83 4.53 24.89
C LYS A 98 -8.56 3.55 23.75
N ASN A 99 -9.05 2.32 23.87
CA ASN A 99 -8.85 1.25 22.91
C ASN A 99 -10.05 1.16 21.98
N LEU A 100 -9.79 0.92 20.70
CA LEU A 100 -10.79 0.79 19.66
C LEU A 100 -10.69 -0.61 19.04
N MET A 101 -11.85 -1.24 18.84
CA MET A 101 -11.99 -2.46 18.05
C MET A 101 -12.90 -2.12 16.87
N ILE A 102 -12.46 -2.45 15.65
CA ILE A 102 -13.24 -2.25 14.43
C ILE A 102 -13.46 -3.63 13.81
N GLU A 103 -14.71 -3.93 13.47
CA GLU A 103 -15.12 -5.15 12.78
C GLU A 103 -15.47 -4.82 11.32
N GLY A 104 -14.90 -5.58 10.38
CA GLY A 104 -15.10 -5.41 8.95
C GLY A 104 -13.86 -5.78 8.12
N ASP A 105 -13.88 -5.46 6.83
CA ASP A 105 -12.69 -5.56 5.98
C ASP A 105 -11.62 -4.57 6.44
N ASN A 106 -10.40 -5.07 6.61
CA ASN A 106 -9.29 -4.30 7.17
C ASN A 106 -8.81 -3.17 6.25
N LEU A 107 -8.88 -3.30 4.92
CA LEU A 107 -8.47 -2.25 4.00
C LEU A 107 -9.43 -1.06 4.10
N GLU A 108 -10.73 -1.33 4.15
CA GLU A 108 -11.74 -0.28 4.34
C GLU A 108 -11.63 0.36 5.73
N ALA A 109 -11.41 -0.42 6.79
CA ALA A 109 -11.16 0.11 8.13
C ALA A 109 -9.92 1.03 8.15
N LEU A 110 -8.80 0.60 7.57
CA LEU A 110 -7.57 1.40 7.47
C LEU A 110 -7.81 2.70 6.71
N LYS A 111 -8.56 2.66 5.60
CA LYS A 111 -8.91 3.87 4.83
C LYS A 111 -9.70 4.87 5.65
N LEU A 112 -10.68 4.42 6.42
CA LEU A 112 -11.48 5.28 7.30
C LEU A 112 -10.65 5.89 8.43
N LEU A 113 -9.69 5.14 8.96
CA LEU A 113 -8.79 5.62 10.02
C LEU A 113 -7.84 6.72 9.55
N GLN A 114 -7.49 6.77 8.26
CA GLN A 114 -6.57 7.79 7.73
C GLN A 114 -7.00 9.22 8.07
N LYS A 115 -8.31 9.51 8.07
CA LYS A 115 -8.82 10.86 8.37
C LYS A 115 -8.44 11.34 9.77
N SER A 116 -8.40 10.44 10.75
CA SER A 116 -8.22 10.79 12.16
C SER A 116 -6.86 10.42 12.71
N TYR A 117 -6.20 9.41 12.13
CA TYR A 117 -4.96 8.80 12.67
C TYR A 117 -3.77 8.88 11.70
N SER A 118 -3.86 9.69 10.64
CA SER A 118 -2.70 9.92 9.77
C SER A 118 -1.50 10.40 10.59
N ARG A 119 -0.36 9.74 10.38
CA ARG A 119 0.93 10.00 11.06
C ARG A 119 0.91 9.95 12.60
N GLN A 120 -0.01 9.21 13.20
CA GLN A 120 -0.17 9.13 14.66
C GLN A 120 0.14 7.76 15.25
N VAL A 121 0.27 6.72 14.43
CA VAL A 121 0.48 5.35 14.89
C VAL A 121 1.98 5.07 15.07
N LYS A 122 2.39 4.70 16.28
CA LYS A 122 3.80 4.43 16.59
C LYS A 122 4.26 3.03 16.16
N LEU A 123 3.39 2.04 16.28
CA LEU A 123 3.69 0.65 15.97
C LEU A 123 2.47 -0.01 15.32
N ILE A 124 2.70 -0.68 14.20
CA ILE A 124 1.74 -1.59 13.58
C ILE A 124 2.32 -3.00 13.67
N TYR A 125 1.55 -3.94 14.18
CA TYR A 125 1.89 -5.36 14.15
C TYR A 125 0.79 -6.10 13.38
N ILE A 126 1.17 -6.91 12.40
CA ILE A 126 0.25 -7.73 11.62
C ILE A 126 0.77 -9.17 11.49
N ASP A 127 -0.18 -10.10 11.43
CA ASP A 127 0.04 -11.52 11.22
C ASP A 127 -0.85 -11.99 10.04
N PRO A 128 -0.45 -11.65 8.80
CA PRO A 128 -1.22 -12.00 7.60
C PRO A 128 -1.22 -13.52 7.36
N PRO A 129 -2.14 -14.06 6.53
CA PRO A 129 -2.11 -15.46 6.16
C PRO A 129 -0.80 -15.78 5.42
N TYR A 130 -0.13 -16.88 5.77
CA TYR A 130 1.20 -17.23 5.23
C TYR A 130 1.18 -17.86 3.83
N ASN A 131 0.00 -17.98 3.21
CA ASN A 131 -0.16 -18.58 1.88
C ASN A 131 0.47 -19.98 1.78
N THR A 132 0.13 -20.91 2.68
CA THR A 132 0.72 -22.27 2.72
C THR A 132 -0.09 -23.31 1.90
N GLY A 133 -0.76 -22.89 0.83
CA GLY A 133 -1.52 -23.79 -0.06
C GLY A 133 -2.89 -24.26 0.45
N GLY A 134 -3.41 -23.65 1.53
CA GLY A 134 -4.76 -23.87 2.04
C GLY A 134 -5.85 -23.10 1.29
N ASP A 135 -7.07 -23.08 1.85
CA ASP A 135 -8.17 -22.25 1.33
C ASP A 135 -7.80 -20.77 1.46
N PHE A 136 -7.38 -20.16 0.35
CA PHE A 136 -7.06 -18.74 0.31
C PHE A 136 -8.35 -17.95 0.14
N VAL A 137 -8.68 -17.12 1.14
CA VAL A 137 -9.99 -16.46 1.22
C VAL A 137 -9.86 -14.94 1.04
N TYR A 138 -9.40 -14.46 -0.11
CA TYR A 138 -9.52 -13.03 -0.46
C TYR A 138 -9.71 -12.81 -1.96
N PRO A 139 -10.91 -13.08 -2.52
CA PRO A 139 -11.31 -12.44 -3.78
C PRO A 139 -11.60 -10.98 -3.47
N ASP A 140 -10.58 -10.14 -3.63
CA ASP A 140 -10.65 -8.71 -3.43
C ASP A 140 -11.59 -8.07 -4.49
N ASP A 141 -12.90 -7.99 -4.20
CA ASP A 141 -13.89 -7.20 -4.94
C ASP A 141 -14.20 -5.90 -4.20
N PHE A 142 -13.51 -4.84 -4.62
CA PHE A 142 -13.52 -3.53 -3.97
C PHE A 142 -14.69 -2.63 -4.39
N ARG A 143 -15.59 -3.12 -5.25
CA ARG A 143 -16.78 -2.35 -5.62
C ARG A 143 -17.75 -2.20 -4.45
N ASP A 144 -17.71 -3.15 -3.51
CA ASP A 144 -18.64 -3.18 -2.38
C ASP A 144 -18.03 -3.96 -1.20
N GLY A 145 -17.09 -3.32 -0.47
CA GLY A 145 -16.31 -3.96 0.60
C GLY A 145 -17.18 -4.55 1.73
N VAL A 146 -18.32 -3.93 2.03
CA VAL A 146 -19.29 -4.46 3.00
C VAL A 146 -19.95 -5.73 2.48
N ALA A 147 -20.41 -5.74 1.22
CA ALA A 147 -21.01 -6.94 0.63
C ALA A 147 -20.00 -8.09 0.52
N ASN A 148 -18.75 -7.79 0.15
CA ASN A 148 -17.69 -8.80 0.11
C ASN A 148 -17.43 -9.40 1.50
N TYR A 149 -17.32 -8.56 2.53
CA TYR A 149 -17.16 -9.01 3.91
C TYR A 149 -18.33 -9.88 4.41
N LEU A 150 -19.58 -9.49 4.11
CA LEU A 150 -20.76 -10.28 4.47
C LEU A 150 -20.79 -11.65 3.76
N LYS A 151 -20.33 -11.71 2.50
CA LYS A 151 -20.13 -12.97 1.79
C LYS A 151 -19.08 -13.82 2.50
N LEU A 152 -17.90 -13.26 2.73
CA LEU A 152 -16.74 -13.90 3.39
C LEU A 152 -17.09 -14.52 4.74
N THR A 153 -17.93 -13.85 5.53
CA THR A 153 -18.35 -14.29 6.87
C THR A 153 -19.58 -15.22 6.86
N ASN A 154 -20.06 -15.63 5.67
CA ASN A 154 -21.30 -16.41 5.49
C ASN A 154 -22.54 -15.74 6.10
N GLN A 155 -22.57 -14.41 6.12
CA GLN A 155 -23.70 -13.60 6.58
C GLN A 155 -24.63 -13.17 5.44
N SER A 156 -24.37 -13.63 4.21
CA SER A 156 -25.22 -13.43 3.02
C SER A 156 -25.72 -14.76 2.45
N ASP A 157 -26.86 -14.73 1.75
CA ASP A 157 -27.47 -15.90 1.10
C ASP A 157 -26.61 -16.52 -0.03
N GLU A 158 -25.64 -15.77 -0.56
CA GLU A 158 -24.63 -16.28 -1.50
C GLU A 158 -23.38 -16.74 -0.74
N GLY A 159 -23.19 -18.05 -0.59
CA GLY A 159 -21.98 -18.62 0.01
C GLY A 159 -20.72 -18.34 -0.82
N VAL A 160 -19.57 -18.24 -0.14
CA VAL A 160 -18.27 -18.00 -0.80
C VAL A 160 -17.78 -19.28 -1.46
N ARG A 161 -17.38 -19.18 -2.73
CA ARG A 161 -16.58 -20.24 -3.37
C ARG A 161 -15.15 -20.11 -2.87
N PHE A 162 -14.75 -20.99 -1.95
CA PHE A 162 -13.35 -21.20 -1.63
C PHE A 162 -12.64 -21.69 -2.89
N THR A 163 -11.66 -20.94 -3.36
CA THR A 163 -10.74 -21.40 -4.40
C THR A 163 -9.49 -21.90 -3.74
N SER A 164 -9.11 -23.16 -3.97
CA SER A 164 -7.82 -23.66 -3.52
C SER A 164 -6.71 -22.91 -4.24
N ASN A 165 -5.90 -22.16 -3.50
CA ASN A 165 -4.68 -21.55 -4.06
C ASN A 165 -3.59 -22.61 -4.02
N VAL A 166 -3.61 -23.53 -4.98
CA VAL A 166 -2.61 -24.60 -5.04
C VAL A 166 -1.25 -24.00 -5.40
N GLU A 167 -0.17 -24.41 -4.74
CA GLU A 167 1.21 -23.94 -4.98
C GLU A 167 1.63 -24.03 -6.46
N THR A 168 1.11 -25.01 -7.20
CA THR A 168 1.34 -25.18 -8.65
C THR A 168 0.61 -24.15 -9.53
N SER A 169 -0.22 -23.29 -8.94
CA SER A 169 -0.89 -22.19 -9.65
C SER A 169 0.14 -21.14 -10.05
N GLY A 170 0.20 -20.78 -11.33
CA GLY A 170 1.03 -19.67 -11.80
C GLY A 170 0.67 -18.30 -11.20
N ARG A 171 -0.39 -18.22 -10.38
CA ARG A 171 -0.83 -17.01 -9.66
C ARG A 171 -0.69 -17.11 -8.14
N TYR A 172 -0.05 -18.16 -7.64
CA TYR A 172 0.01 -18.47 -6.21
C TYR A 172 0.42 -17.28 -5.33
N HIS A 173 1.56 -16.64 -5.64
CA HIS A 173 2.04 -15.45 -4.93
C HIS A 173 1.32 -14.16 -5.36
N THR A 174 0.79 -14.14 -6.58
CA THR A 174 0.14 -12.96 -7.16
C THR A 174 -1.09 -12.56 -6.36
N ASP A 175 -1.90 -13.52 -5.95
CA ASP A 175 -3.13 -13.25 -5.21
C ASP A 175 -2.83 -12.74 -3.79
N TRP A 176 -1.81 -13.31 -3.12
CA TRP A 176 -1.31 -12.83 -1.84
C TRP A 176 -0.74 -11.41 -1.92
N LEU A 177 0.09 -11.13 -2.93
CA LEU A 177 0.65 -9.81 -3.18
C LEU A 177 -0.42 -8.76 -3.48
N ASN A 178 -1.44 -9.11 -4.27
CA ASN A 178 -2.57 -8.23 -4.57
C ASN A 178 -3.39 -7.91 -3.32
N MET A 179 -3.48 -8.85 -2.36
CA MET A 179 -4.13 -8.64 -1.08
C MET A 179 -3.28 -7.75 -0.15
N ILE A 180 -2.01 -8.05 0.05
CA ILE A 180 -1.21 -7.38 1.11
C ILE A 180 -0.79 -5.96 0.72
N LEU A 181 -0.46 -5.71 -0.56
CA LEU A 181 0.07 -4.43 -1.03
C LEU A 181 -0.80 -3.22 -0.66
N PRO A 182 -2.11 -3.19 -0.97
CA PRO A 182 -2.93 -2.02 -0.65
C PRO A 182 -3.05 -1.80 0.86
N ARG A 183 -3.05 -2.87 1.66
CA ARG A 183 -3.17 -2.81 3.12
C ARG A 183 -1.92 -2.20 3.74
N ILE A 184 -0.73 -2.64 3.33
CA ILE A 184 0.54 -2.05 3.78
C ILE A 184 0.68 -0.60 3.31
N ALA A 185 0.28 -0.30 2.06
CA ALA A 185 0.34 1.06 1.52
C ALA A 185 -0.50 2.04 2.35
N VAL A 186 -1.73 1.67 2.71
CA VAL A 186 -2.60 2.52 3.55
C VAL A 186 -2.09 2.54 5.01
N ALA A 187 -1.63 1.41 5.56
CA ALA A 187 -1.08 1.34 6.91
C ALA A 187 0.13 2.28 7.09
N LYS A 188 0.99 2.40 6.08
CA LYS A 188 2.13 3.34 6.08
C LYS A 188 1.69 4.79 6.29
N ASN A 189 0.53 5.22 5.77
CA ASN A 189 0.03 6.58 5.94
C ASN A 189 -0.41 6.89 7.38
N LEU A 190 -0.67 5.85 8.18
CA LEU A 190 -1.03 5.98 9.59
C LEU A 190 0.21 6.10 10.49
N LEU A 191 1.36 5.56 10.06
CA LEU A 191 2.59 5.56 10.85
C LEU A 191 3.15 6.96 11.07
N SER A 192 3.58 7.24 12.30
CA SER A 192 4.41 8.41 12.60
C SER A 192 5.74 8.33 11.87
N GLU A 193 6.48 9.44 11.79
CA GLU A 193 7.76 9.50 11.07
C GLU A 193 8.82 8.56 11.63
N ASP A 194 8.75 8.29 12.93
CA ASP A 194 9.59 7.36 13.68
C ASP A 194 8.86 6.05 14.00
N GLY A 195 7.75 5.78 13.31
CA GLY A 195 6.91 4.61 13.50
C GLY A 195 7.50 3.36 12.85
N ALA A 196 7.10 2.18 13.33
CA ALA A 196 7.53 0.91 12.77
C ALA A 196 6.34 0.02 12.41
N ILE A 197 6.51 -0.79 11.38
CA ILE A 197 5.63 -1.92 11.07
C ILE A 197 6.40 -3.23 11.28
N ALA A 198 5.79 -4.16 12.00
CA ALA A 198 6.27 -5.51 12.21
C ALA A 198 5.27 -6.48 11.57
N VAL A 199 5.77 -7.41 10.78
CA VAL A 199 4.96 -8.39 10.05
C VAL A 199 5.50 -9.77 10.37
N SER A 200 4.62 -10.64 10.88
CA SER A 200 4.92 -12.07 10.98
C SER A 200 4.74 -12.72 9.61
N ILE A 201 5.71 -13.52 9.20
CA ILE A 201 5.69 -14.22 7.92
C ILE A 201 6.53 -15.50 8.02
N ASP A 202 6.16 -16.52 7.25
CA ASP A 202 6.99 -17.72 7.04
C ASP A 202 7.89 -17.56 5.80
N ASP A 203 8.58 -18.64 5.43
CA ASP A 203 9.52 -18.69 4.32
C ASP A 203 8.85 -18.63 2.93
N VAL A 204 7.54 -18.88 2.82
CA VAL A 204 6.83 -18.93 1.53
C VAL A 204 6.72 -17.55 0.90
N GLU A 205 6.38 -16.54 1.69
CA GLU A 205 6.18 -15.16 1.22
C GLU A 205 7.25 -14.18 1.71
N TYR A 206 8.23 -14.64 2.52
CA TYR A 206 9.30 -13.79 3.05
C TYR A 206 10.05 -12.99 1.98
N ALA A 207 10.36 -13.62 0.83
CA ALA A 207 11.09 -12.95 -0.25
C ALA A 207 10.22 -11.97 -1.06
N ASN A 208 8.89 -12.09 -0.97
CA ASN A 208 7.93 -11.30 -1.73
C ASN A 208 7.41 -10.07 -0.96
N LEU A 209 7.38 -10.15 0.38
CA LEU A 209 6.96 -9.08 1.28
C LEU A 209 7.95 -7.90 1.30
#